data_AF-A0A2E0NBL2-F1
#
_entry.id   AF-A0A2E0NBL2-F1
#
_cell.length_a   1.000
_cell.length_b   1.000
_cell.length_c   1.000
_cell.angle_alpha   90.00
_cell.angle_beta   90.00
_cell.angle_gamma   90.00
#
_symmetry.space_group_name_H-M   'P 1'
#
loop_
_entity.id
_entity.type
_entity.pdbx_description
1 polymer ?
#
loop_
_entity_poly.entity_id
_entity_poly.type
_entity_poly.pdbx_seq_one_letter_code
_entity_poly.pdbx_strand_id
1 'polypeptide(L)' 'KEFQRYAKRLELADIPIDDVLYMAARNIVDSIEVMDPEKKNPMVQPWLKQALIWAVGGLGYSAEDASNLMSNDS' A
#
# COMPACT_ATOMS: atom_id res chain seq x y z
N LYS A 1 4.18 13.62 0.78
CA LYS A 1 3.34 14.82 0.50
C LYS A 1 2.23 14.54 -0.53
N GLU A 2 2.45 13.71 -1.55
CA GLU A 2 1.43 13.39 -2.55
C GLU A 2 0.39 12.35 -2.07
N PHE A 3 0.80 11.39 -1.26
CA PHE A 3 -0.07 10.42 -0.57
C PHE A 3 -1.18 11.08 0.26
N GLN A 4 -0.80 11.96 1.20
CA GLN A 4 -1.78 12.66 2.02
C GLN A 4 -2.70 13.56 1.19
N ARG A 5 -2.24 14.06 0.03
CA ARG A 5 -3.10 14.79 -0.90
C ARG A 5 -4.09 13.86 -1.61
N TYR A 6 -3.67 12.67 -2.04
CA TYR A 6 -4.55 11.71 -2.72
C TYR A 6 -5.60 11.14 -1.78
N ALA A 7 -5.18 10.69 -0.59
CA ALA A 7 -6.08 10.23 0.46
C ALA A 7 -7.07 11.34 0.86
N LYS A 8 -6.59 12.58 1.03
CA LYS A 8 -7.47 13.71 1.34
C LYS A 8 -8.49 14.00 0.24
N ARG A 9 -8.14 13.80 -1.04
CA ARG A 9 -9.10 13.96 -2.16
C ARG A 9 -10.17 12.89 -2.16
N LEU A 10 -9.82 11.63 -1.86
CA LEU A 10 -10.79 10.54 -1.76
C LEU A 10 -11.73 10.74 -0.57
N GLU A 11 -11.20 11.18 0.57
CA GLU A 11 -11.98 11.58 1.76
C GLU A 11 -13.00 12.67 1.43
N LEU A 12 -12.57 13.72 0.73
CA LEU A 12 -13.44 14.83 0.31
C LEU A 12 -14.51 14.41 -0.72
N ALA A 13 -14.31 13.29 -1.41
CA ALA A 13 -15.23 12.75 -2.40
C ALA A 13 -16.19 11.69 -1.82
N ASP A 14 -16.12 11.43 -0.50
CA ASP A 14 -16.87 10.38 0.21
C ASP A 14 -16.66 8.98 -0.41
N ILE A 15 -15.50 8.78 -1.04
CA ILE A 15 -15.10 7.51 -1.63
C ILE A 15 -14.39 6.72 -0.52
N PRO A 16 -14.82 5.47 -0.24
CA PRO A 16 -14.11 4.59 0.70
C PRO A 16 -12.64 4.45 0.29
N ILE A 17 -11.76 5.04 1.10
CA ILE A 17 -10.31 5.14 0.85
C ILE A 17 -9.66 3.76 0.96
N ASP A 18 -10.20 2.96 1.87
CA ASP A 18 -9.83 1.59 2.18
C ASP A 18 -9.89 0.70 0.95
N ASP A 19 -11.03 0.66 0.26
CA ASP A 19 -11.22 -0.25 -0.87
C ASP A 19 -10.37 0.13 -2.09
N VAL A 20 -10.30 1.41 -2.46
CA VAL A 20 -9.58 1.84 -3.67
C VAL A 20 -8.08 1.63 -3.54
N LEU A 21 -7.50 1.99 -2.39
CA LEU A 21 -6.06 1.86 -2.17
C LEU A 21 -5.66 0.41 -1.96
N TYR A 22 -6.47 -0.37 -1.24
CA TYR A 22 -6.23 -1.79 -1.07
C TYR A 22 -6.29 -2.53 -2.41
N MET A 23 -7.28 -2.22 -3.27
CA MET A 23 -7.36 -2.78 -4.63
C MET A 23 -6.17 -2.35 -5.51
N ALA A 24 -5.74 -1.08 -5.44
CA ALA A 24 -4.56 -0.62 -6.17
C ALA A 24 -3.28 -1.33 -5.71
N ALA A 25 -3.11 -1.54 -4.39
CA ALA A 25 -2.00 -2.29 -3.83
C ALA A 25 -1.99 -3.74 -4.33
N ARG A 26 -3.14 -4.40 -4.26
CA ARG A 26 -3.31 -5.78 -4.74
C ARG A 26 -2.96 -5.92 -6.22
N ASN A 27 -3.47 -5.03 -7.08
CA ASN A 27 -3.21 -5.08 -8.52
C ASN A 27 -1.71 -4.98 -8.85
N ILE A 28 -0.96 -4.15 -8.11
CA ILE A 28 0.50 -4.05 -8.27
C ILE A 28 1.17 -5.36 -7.87
N VAL A 29 0.81 -5.93 -6.72
CA VAL A 29 1.40 -7.19 -6.25
C VAL A 29 1.07 -8.33 -7.20
N ASP A 30 -0.19 -8.50 -7.60
CA ASP A 30 -0.63 -9.54 -8.53
C ASP A 30 0.14 -9.46 -9.86
N SER A 31 0.34 -8.24 -10.39
CA SER A 31 1.12 -8.03 -11.61
C SER A 31 2.60 -8.39 -11.44
N ILE A 32 3.20 -8.04 -10.30
CA ILE A 32 4.59 -8.38 -9.98
C ILE A 32 4.73 -9.89 -9.80
N GLU A 33 3.77 -10.57 -9.18
CA GLU A 33 3.81 -12.02 -9.00
C GLU A 33 3.79 -12.80 -10.32
N VAL A 34 3.10 -12.27 -11.34
CA VAL A 34 3.14 -12.84 -12.70
C VAL A 34 4.48 -12.59 -13.38
N MET A 35 5.07 -11.40 -13.22
CA MET A 35 6.28 -10.99 -13.95
C MET A 35 7.60 -11.40 -13.27
N ASP A 36 7.64 -11.42 -11.94
CA ASP A 36 8.78 -11.74 -11.08
C ASP A 36 8.28 -12.46 -9.81
N PRO A 37 7.93 -13.75 -9.90
CA PRO A 37 7.35 -14.51 -8.79
C PRO A 37 8.22 -14.54 -7.53
N GLU A 38 9.55 -14.57 -7.71
CA GLU A 38 10.52 -14.55 -6.61
C GLU A 38 10.72 -13.14 -6.02
N LYS A 39 10.18 -12.10 -6.66
CA LYS A 39 10.24 -10.70 -6.22
C LYS A 39 11.69 -10.20 -6.04
N LYS A 40 12.64 -10.79 -6.79
CA LYS A 40 14.08 -10.52 -6.66
C LYS A 40 14.56 -9.37 -7.53
N ASN A 41 13.79 -8.97 -8.54
CA ASN A 41 14.18 -7.90 -9.43
C ASN A 41 14.24 -6.57 -8.64
N PRO A 42 15.42 -5.90 -8.56
CA PRO A 42 15.54 -4.63 -7.85
C PRO A 42 14.59 -3.55 -8.36
N MET A 43 14.19 -3.63 -9.64
CA MET A 43 13.23 -2.69 -10.24
C MET A 43 11.82 -2.80 -9.67
N VAL A 44 11.42 -3.95 -9.09
CA VAL A 44 10.08 -4.12 -8.50
C VAL A 44 9.99 -3.64 -7.05
N GLN A 45 11.13 -3.50 -6.37
CA GLN A 45 11.18 -3.13 -4.94
C GLN A 45 10.51 -1.79 -4.60
N PRO A 46 10.65 -0.71 -5.40
CA PRO A 46 9.92 0.54 -5.14
C PRO A 46 8.40 0.36 -5.24
N TRP A 47 7.94 -0.50 -6.15
CA TRP A 47 6.51 -0.78 -6.36
C TRP A 47 5.94 -1.65 -5.24
N LEU A 48 6.67 -2.66 -4.78
CA LEU A 48 6.31 -3.45 -3.61
C LEU A 48 6.22 -2.58 -2.35
N LYS A 49 7.19 -1.67 -2.15
CA LYS A 49 7.13 -0.69 -1.06
C LYS A 49 5.88 0.19 -1.16
N GLN A 50 5.55 0.66 -2.36
CA GLN A 50 4.38 1.51 -2.58
C GLN A 50 3.07 0.76 -2.34
N ALA A 51 2.97 -0.49 -2.78
CA ALA A 51 1.82 -1.36 -2.54
C ALA A 51 1.63 -1.62 -1.04
N LEU A 52 2.72 -1.87 -0.30
CA LEU A 52 2.66 -2.04 1.16
C LEU A 52 2.11 -0.79 1.86
N ILE A 53 2.59 0.40 1.46
CA ILE A 53 2.12 1.69 1.99
C ILE A 53 0.63 1.89 1.71
N TRP A 54 0.16 1.53 0.52
CA TRP A 54 -1.26 1.66 0.17
C TRP A 54 -2.14 0.64 0.88
N ALA A 55 -1.67 -0.60 1.06
CA ALA A 55 -2.40 -1.61 1.80
C ALA A 55 -2.60 -1.19 3.27
N VAL A 56 -1.54 -0.78 3.97
CA VAL A 56 -1.67 -0.35 5.38
C VAL A 56 -2.43 0.98 5.50
N GLY A 57 -2.26 1.89 4.54
CA GLY A 57 -3.01 3.14 4.48
C GLY A 57 -4.50 2.93 4.23
N GLY A 58 -4.86 1.93 3.41
CA GLY A 58 -6.24 1.51 3.21
C GLY A 58 -6.86 0.92 4.49
N LEU A 59 -6.06 0.23 5.31
CA LEU A 59 -6.49 -0.27 6.62
C LEU A 59 -6.54 0.82 7.71
N GLY A 60 -6.25 2.08 7.38
CA GLY A 60 -6.28 3.20 8.32
C GLY A 60 -4.99 3.41 9.12
N TYR A 61 -3.90 2.73 8.79
CA TYR A 61 -2.61 2.85 9.47
C TYR A 61 -1.63 3.70 8.67
N SER A 62 -0.75 4.42 9.37
CA SER A 62 0.49 4.88 8.75
C SER A 62 1.50 3.72 8.61
N ALA A 63 2.50 3.88 7.74
CA ALA A 63 3.56 2.87 7.62
C ALA A 63 4.34 2.67 8.93
N GLU A 64 4.48 3.73 9.73
CA GLU A 64 5.15 3.68 11.03
C GLU A 64 4.29 2.95 12.07
N ASP A 65 3.00 3.28 12.15
CA ASP A 65 2.06 2.62 13.06
C ASP A 65 1.94 1.12 12.76
N ALA A 66 1.84 0.76 11.49
CA ALA A 66 1.80 -0.63 11.06
C ALA A 66 3.08 -1.39 11.43
N SER A 67 4.26 -0.77 11.23
CA SER A 67 5.55 -1.36 11.62
C SER A 67 5.65 -1.58 13.13
N ASN A 68 5.20 -0.60 13.92
CA ASN A 68 5.22 -0.67 15.38
C ASN A 68 4.26 -1.75 15.90
N LEU A 69 3.07 -1.88 15.31
CA LEU A 69 2.10 -2.91 15.66
C LEU A 69 2.68 -4.32 15.42
N MET A 70 3.25 -4.56 14.24
CA MET A 70 3.83 -5.86 13.88
C MET A 70 5.07 -6.22 14.72
N SER A 71 5.85 -5.22 15.12
CA SER A 71 7.07 -5.43 15.94
C SER A 71 6.75 -5.71 17.41
N ASN A 72 5.58 -5.28 17.90
CA ASN A 72 5.14 -5.53 19.28
C ASN A 72 4.44 -6.89 19.46
N ASP A 73 3.98 -7.51 18.36
CA ASP A 73 3.42 -8.86 18.33
C ASP A 73 4.49 -9.96 18.11
N SER A 74 5.78 -9.60 18.03
CA SER A 74 6.92 -10.50 17.74
C SER A 74 7.71 -10.92 18.98
#